data_AF-A0A2H0U4V3-F1
#
_entry.id   AF-A0A2H0U4V3-F1
#
_cell.length_a   1.000
_cell.length_b   1.000
_cell.length_c   1.000
_cell.angle_alpha   90.00
_cell.angle_beta   90.00
_cell.angle_gamma   90.00
#
_symmetry.space_group_name_H-M   'P 1'
#
loop_
_entity.id
_entity.type
_entity.pdbx_description
1 polymer ?
#
loop_
_entity_poly.entity_id
_entity_poly.type
_entity_poly.pdbx_seq_one_letter_code
_entity_poly.pdbx_strand_id
1 'polypeptide(L)'
;MTLEVYRYLEGQDKCTDYFQIEPGDYRTLVNVNPQDKEEVIVLHCREDNKLSVAYTIHPWTILYEGDPPQVLYDKNDIENRALLIKPGAEEIIKVRERFGRDFQMFKYRLCHR
;
A
#
# COMPACT_ATOMS: atom_id res chain seq x y z
N MET A 1 -16.99 -7.62 -5.06
CA MET A 1 -15.92 -6.87 -5.73
C MET A 1 -14.76 -6.84 -4.76
N THR A 2 -13.53 -6.85 -5.23
CA THR A 2 -12.31 -6.88 -4.42
C THR A 2 -11.38 -5.77 -4.87
N LEU A 3 -10.40 -5.41 -4.04
CA LEU A 3 -9.27 -4.62 -4.53
C LEU A 3 -8.19 -5.58 -5.05
N GLU A 4 -8.02 -5.61 -6.35
CA GLU A 4 -6.94 -6.33 -7.02
C GLU A 4 -5.70 -5.44 -7.07
N VAL A 5 -4.56 -5.97 -6.65
CA VAL A 5 -3.29 -5.24 -6.57
C VAL A 5 -2.22 -5.97 -7.35
N TYR A 6 -1.69 -5.32 -8.38
CA TYR A 6 -0.65 -5.86 -9.25
C TYR A 6 0.65 -5.10 -9.04
N ARG A 7 1.75 -5.81 -8.80
CA ARG A 7 3.07 -5.24 -8.57
C ARG A 7 3.95 -5.34 -9.81
N TYR A 8 4.68 -4.26 -10.10
CA TYR A 8 5.61 -4.16 -11.22
C TYR A 8 6.90 -3.52 -10.73
N LEU A 9 8.05 -4.02 -11.18
CA LEU A 9 9.30 -3.30 -11.00
C LEU A 9 9.29 -2.04 -11.89
N GLU A 10 9.72 -0.89 -11.37
CA GLU A 10 9.68 0.36 -12.14
C GLU A 10 10.54 0.24 -13.42
N GLY A 11 9.92 0.57 -14.57
CA GLY A 11 10.54 0.45 -15.90
C GLY A 11 10.30 -0.91 -16.57
N GLN A 12 9.61 -1.85 -15.92
CA GLN A 12 9.19 -3.11 -16.51
C GLN A 12 7.68 -3.18 -16.69
N ASP A 13 7.25 -3.86 -17.77
CA ASP A 13 5.83 -4.07 -18.08
C ASP A 13 5.31 -5.43 -17.59
N LYS A 14 6.21 -6.27 -17.06
CA LYS A 14 5.85 -7.59 -16.53
C LYS A 14 5.43 -7.48 -15.07
N CYS A 15 4.23 -7.98 -14.76
CA CYS A 15 3.77 -8.14 -13.38
C CYS A 15 4.68 -9.11 -12.63
N THR A 16 5.22 -8.69 -11.48
CA THR A 16 6.11 -9.49 -10.64
C THR A 16 5.38 -10.18 -9.50
N ASP A 17 4.27 -9.61 -9.02
CA ASP A 17 3.48 -10.18 -7.93
C ASP A 17 2.02 -9.68 -7.97
N TYR A 18 1.13 -10.39 -7.30
CA TYR A 18 -0.30 -10.14 -7.30
C TYR A 18 -0.97 -10.59 -5.99
N PHE A 19 -1.85 -9.74 -5.47
CA PHE A 19 -2.73 -10.12 -4.36
C PHE A 19 -4.09 -9.42 -4.46
N GLN A 20 -5.07 -9.96 -3.72
CA GLN A 20 -6.42 -9.42 -3.60
C GLN A 20 -6.69 -9.02 -2.15
N ILE A 21 -7.56 -8.01 -2.00
CA ILE A 21 -8.09 -7.59 -0.70
C ILE A 21 -9.61 -7.72 -0.76
N GLU A 22 -10.12 -8.63 0.06
CA GLU A 22 -11.55 -8.88 0.19
C GLU A 22 -12.27 -7.71 0.89
N PRO A 23 -13.58 -7.55 0.70
CA PRO A 23 -14.37 -6.57 1.44
C PRO A 23 -14.23 -6.74 2.96
N GLY A 24 -13.88 -5.66 3.66
CA GLY A 24 -13.65 -5.64 5.10
C GLY A 24 -12.21 -5.93 5.51
N ASP A 25 -11.38 -6.40 4.57
CA ASP A 25 -9.97 -6.69 4.80
C ASP A 25 -9.07 -5.53 4.38
N TYR A 26 -7.84 -5.54 4.93
CA TYR A 26 -6.79 -4.63 4.53
C TYR A 26 -5.47 -5.38 4.35
N ARG A 27 -4.59 -4.78 3.55
CA ARG A 27 -3.19 -5.18 3.38
C ARG A 27 -2.30 -3.96 3.55
N THR A 28 -1.02 -4.21 3.76
CA THR A 28 -0.04 -3.17 4.02
C THR A 28 1.18 -3.36 3.16
N LEU A 29 1.78 -2.26 2.73
CA LEU A 29 3.06 -2.21 2.05
C LEU A 29 4.01 -1.34 2.87
N VAL A 30 5.26 -1.76 3.00
CA VAL A 30 6.30 -0.93 3.62
C VAL A 30 6.97 -0.10 2.52
N ASN A 31 6.92 1.21 2.68
CA ASN A 31 7.57 2.20 1.83
C ASN A 31 8.74 2.83 2.58
N VAL A 32 9.82 3.18 1.88
CA VAL A 32 10.91 3.98 2.42
C VAL A 32 10.94 5.32 1.68
N ASN A 33 10.59 6.38 2.38
CA ASN A 33 10.46 7.70 1.76
C ASN A 33 11.82 8.29 1.35
N PRO A 34 11.87 9.45 0.66
CA PRO A 34 13.11 10.06 0.20
C PRO A 34 14.10 10.46 1.30
N GLN A 35 13.65 10.55 2.56
CA GLN A 35 14.49 10.81 3.74
C GLN A 35 14.93 9.50 4.43
N ASP A 36 14.77 8.36 3.76
CA ASP A 36 15.07 7.01 4.25
C ASP A 36 14.30 6.62 5.53
N LYS A 37 13.14 7.25 5.75
CA LYS A 37 12.22 6.87 6.83
C LYS A 37 11.20 5.87 6.32
N GLU A 38 10.87 4.90 7.16
CA GLU A 38 9.86 3.90 6.87
C GLU A 38 8.46 4.50 7.01
N GLU A 39 7.59 4.11 6.09
CA GLU A 39 6.18 4.46 5.99
C GLU A 39 5.39 3.19 5.71
N VAL A 40 4.16 3.12 6.20
CA VAL A 40 3.28 1.98 5.93
C VAL A 40 2.10 2.47 5.10
N ILE A 41 2.00 1.98 3.88
CA ILE A 41 0.83 2.21 3.03
C ILE A 41 -0.19 1.13 3.33
N VAL A 42 -1.36 1.53 3.80
CA VAL A 42 -2.49 0.64 4.05
C VAL A 42 -3.44 0.70 2.87
N LEU A 43 -3.75 -0.48 2.33
CA LEU A 43 -4.73 -0.70 1.28
C LEU A 43 -5.94 -1.39 1.89
N HIS A 44 -7.13 -0.81 1.80
CA HIS A 44 -8.33 -1.32 2.46
C HIS A 44 -9.49 -1.35 1.46
N CYS A 45 -10.16 -2.49 1.34
CA CYS A 45 -11.45 -2.59 0.65
C CYS A 45 -12.58 -2.50 1.68
N ARG A 46 -13.46 -1.50 1.59
CA ARG A 46 -14.56 -1.37 2.57
C ARG A 46 -15.47 -2.59 2.55
N GLU A 47 -16.05 -2.91 3.70
CA GLU A 47 -16.99 -4.03 3.88
C GLU A 47 -18.22 -3.94 2.95
N ASP A 48 -18.74 -2.73 2.71
CA ASP A 48 -19.84 -2.51 1.77
C ASP A 48 -19.40 -2.62 0.30
N ASN A 49 -18.10 -2.76 0.07
CA ASN A 49 -17.50 -2.98 -1.23
C ASN A 49 -17.89 -1.90 -2.27
N LYS A 50 -18.11 -0.67 -1.79
CA LYS A 50 -18.42 0.49 -2.64
C LYS A 50 -17.21 1.38 -2.90
N LEU A 51 -16.11 1.13 -2.20
CA LEU A 51 -14.93 1.98 -2.21
C LEU A 51 -13.73 1.23 -1.62
N SER A 52 -12.58 1.40 -2.25
CA SER A 52 -11.29 1.06 -1.64
C SER A 52 -10.49 2.31 -1.37
N VAL A 53 -9.60 2.22 -0.40
CA VAL A 53 -8.80 3.35 0.07
C VAL A 53 -7.35 2.92 0.19
N ALA A 54 -6.43 3.76 -0.27
CA ALA A 54 -5.02 3.66 0.05
C ALA A 54 -4.60 4.88 0.87
N TYR A 55 -3.95 4.69 2.02
CA TYR A 55 -3.46 5.79 2.86
C TYR A 55 -2.14 5.44 3.50
N THR A 56 -1.35 6.45 3.89
CA THR A 56 -0.02 6.28 4.45
C THR A 56 -0.01 6.58 5.94
N ILE A 57 0.62 5.70 6.71
CA ILE A 57 0.95 5.88 8.13
C ILE A 57 2.45 6.18 8.22
N HIS A 58 2.83 7.21 8.97
CA HIS A 58 4.21 7.50 9.33
C HIS A 58 4.49 6.93 10.74
N PRO A 59 5.03 5.69 10.85
CA PRO A 59 5.30 5.09 12.13
C PRO A 59 6.38 5.86 12.88
N TRP A 60 6.19 6.03 14.19
CA TRP A 60 7.30 6.35 15.10
C TRP A 60 8.27 5.16 15.22
N THR A 61 7.73 3.94 15.21
CA THR A 61 8.53 2.71 15.14
C THR A 61 7.71 1.55 14.57
N ILE A 62 8.40 0.61 13.89
CA ILE A 62 7.84 -0.70 13.51
C ILE A 62 8.25 -1.70 14.60
N LEU A 63 7.26 -2.22 15.32
CA LEU A 63 7.45 -3.16 16.41
C LEU A 63 7.66 -4.60 15.89
N TYR A 64 7.07 -4.92 14.74
CA TYR A 64 7.17 -6.21 14.08
C TYR A 64 6.88 -6.07 12.58
N GLU A 65 7.77 -6.61 11.74
CA GLU A 65 7.69 -6.56 10.27
C GLU A 65 6.85 -7.70 9.64
N GLY A 66 5.89 -8.27 10.38
CA GLY A 66 4.97 -9.28 9.82
C GLY A 66 4.05 -8.73 8.73
N ASP A 67 3.15 -9.59 8.24
CA ASP A 67 2.08 -9.21 7.30
C ASP A 67 0.70 -9.40 7.97
N PRO A 68 0.06 -8.32 8.47
CA PRO A 68 0.49 -6.92 8.44
C PRO A 68 1.51 -6.55 9.54
N PRO A 69 2.32 -5.47 9.35
CA PRO A 69 3.30 -5.04 10.31
C PRO A 69 2.61 -4.38 11.52
N GLN A 70 3.20 -4.56 12.71
CA GLN A 70 2.75 -3.88 13.91
C GLN A 70 3.53 -2.58 14.07
N VAL A 71 2.83 -1.45 14.06
CA VAL A 71 3.44 -0.13 14.10
C VAL A 71 2.92 0.70 15.26
N LEU A 72 3.82 1.47 15.88
CA LEU A 72 3.46 2.55 16.78
C LEU A 72 3.44 3.85 15.96
N TYR A 73 2.34 4.57 16.00
CA TYR A 73 2.18 5.83 15.28
C TYR A 73 1.24 6.76 16.06
N ASP A 74 1.38 8.07 15.84
CA ASP A 74 0.37 9.02 16.29
C ASP A 74 -0.82 8.96 15.33
N LYS A 75 -2.01 8.67 15.86
CA LYS A 75 -3.25 8.64 15.07
C LYS A 75 -3.61 10.02 14.49
N ASN A 76 -3.02 11.09 15.01
CA ASN A 76 -3.20 12.45 14.52
C ASN A 76 -2.17 12.84 13.43
N ASP A 77 -1.09 12.07 13.26
CA ASP A 77 -0.01 12.31 12.29
C ASP A 77 -0.11 11.37 11.08
N ILE A 78 -1.35 11.13 10.64
CA ILE A 78 -1.64 10.41 9.41
C ILE A 78 -1.79 11.49 8.33
N GLU A 79 -0.85 11.61 7.39
CA GLU A 79 -1.01 12.51 6.25
C GLU A 79 -2.21 12.03 5.41
N ASN A 80 -3.35 12.72 5.61
CA ASN A 80 -4.64 12.37 5.02
C ASN A 80 -4.76 12.90 3.58
N ARG A 81 -4.03 12.30 2.64
CA ARG A 81 -4.50 12.23 1.25
C ARG A 81 -4.76 10.79 0.88
N ALA A 82 -5.79 10.24 1.52
CA ALA A 82 -6.33 8.94 1.17
C ALA A 82 -6.71 8.92 -0.32
N LEU A 83 -6.09 8.03 -1.08
CA LEU A 83 -6.46 7.77 -2.46
C LEU A 83 -7.75 6.95 -2.45
N LEU A 84 -8.80 7.48 -3.08
CA LEU A 84 -10.11 6.87 -3.13
C LEU A 84 -10.28 6.14 -4.47
N ILE A 85 -10.43 4.81 -4.41
CA ILE A 85 -10.50 3.95 -5.58
C ILE A 85 -11.94 3.43 -5.70
N LYS A 86 -12.69 4.01 -6.64
CA LYS A 86 -14.10 3.66 -6.89
C LYS A 86 -14.21 2.35 -7.69
N PRO A 87 -15.34 1.64 -7.63
CA PRO A 87 -15.59 0.47 -8.48
C PRO A 87 -15.37 0.77 -9.96
N GLY A 88 -14.62 -0.09 -10.65
CA GLY A 88 -14.22 0.07 -12.05
C GLY A 88 -13.10 1.09 -12.29
N ALA A 89 -12.63 1.79 -11.25
CA ALA A 89 -11.48 2.67 -11.35
C ALA A 89 -10.16 1.90 -11.19
N GLU A 90 -9.12 2.48 -11.78
CA GLU A 90 -7.74 2.04 -11.66
C GLU A 90 -6.90 3.20 -11.15
N GLU A 91 -6.05 2.91 -10.18
CA GLU A 91 -5.10 3.87 -9.63
C GLU A 91 -3.71 3.26 -9.55
N ILE A 92 -2.67 4.09 -9.58
CA ILE A 92 -1.27 3.64 -9.49
C ILE A 92 -0.58 4.36 -8.34
N ILE A 93 0.04 3.57 -7.45
CA ILE A 93 0.95 4.09 -6.44
C ILE A 93 2.37 3.61 -6.71
N LYS A 94 3.35 4.40 -6.28
CA LYS A 94 4.77 4.02 -6.32
C LYS A 94 5.26 3.78 -4.90
N VAL A 95 6.00 2.70 -4.72
CA VAL A 95 6.52 2.27 -3.43
C VAL A 95 8.01 2.03 -3.59
N ARG A 96 8.82 2.65 -2.72
CA ARG A 96 10.25 2.40 -2.63
C ARG A 96 10.46 1.33 -1.57
N GLU A 97 10.76 0.11 -2.00
CA GLU A 97 10.99 -1.02 -1.10
C GLU A 97 12.47 -1.22 -0.84
N ARG A 98 12.82 -1.69 0.36
CA ARG A 98 14.18 -2.09 0.69
C ARG A 98 14.47 -3.46 0.09
N PHE A 99 15.59 -3.59 -0.63
CA PHE A 99 16.05 -4.85 -1.22
C PHE A 99 17.48 -5.13 -0.75
N GLY A 100 17.61 -5.84 0.37
CA GLY A 100 18.90 -6.02 1.03
C GLY A 100 19.44 -4.69 1.58
N ARG A 101 20.57 -4.22 1.04
CA ARG A 101 21.19 -2.93 1.40
C ARG A 101 20.77 -1.77 0.49
N ASP A 102 20.11 -2.08 -0.63
CA ASP A 102 19.69 -1.10 -1.63
C ASP A 102 18.18 -0.86 -1.58
N PHE A 103 17.71 0.00 -2.47
CA PHE A 103 16.29 0.30 -2.65
C PHE A 103 15.87 0.09 -4.09
N GLN A 104 14.64 -0.38 -4.28
CA GLN A 104 14.03 -0.49 -5.60
C GLN A 104 12.66 0.18 -5.61
N MET A 105 12.33 0.81 -6.74
CA MET A 105 11.02 1.39 -6.95
C MET A 105 10.09 0.39 -7.60
N PHE A 106 8.92 0.19 -7.00
CA PHE A 106 7.85 -0.63 -7.52
C PHE A 106 6.63 0.22 -7.83
N LYS A 107 5.92 -0.13 -8.90
CA LYS A 107 4.60 0.41 -9.23
C LYS A 107 3.56 -0.62 -8.80
N TYR A 108 2.56 -0.19 -8.06
CA TYR A 108 1.42 -0.99 -7.69
C TYR A 108 0.19 -0.41 -8.38
N ARG A 109 -0.43 -1.22 -9.23
CA ARG A 109 -1.68 -0.90 -9.91
C ARG A 109 -2.83 -1.49 -9.12
N LEU A 110 -3.72 -0.61 -8.66
CA LEU A 110 -4.84 -0.90 -7.78
C LEU A 110 -6.13 -0.85 -8.61
N CYS A 111 -6.85 -1.96 -8.71
CA CYS A 111 -8.09 -2.07 -9.48
C CYS A 111 -9.23 -2.51 -8.57
N HIS A 112 -10.30 -1.72 -8.44
CA HIS A 112 -11.48 -2.13 -7.67
C HIS A 112 -12.47 -2.83 -8.62
N ARG A 113 -12.67 -4.15 -8.48
CA ARG A 113 -13.41 -4.99 -9.44
C ARG A 113 -14.46 -5.87 -8.84
#